data_AF-A0A1D2X3A5-F1
#
_entry.id   AF-A0A1D2X3A5-F1
#
_cell.length_a   1.000
_cell.length_b   1.000
_cell.length_c   1.000
_cell.angle_alpha   90.00
_cell.angle_beta   90.00
_cell.angle_gamma   90.00
#
_symmetry.space_group_name_H-M   'P 1'
#
loop_
_entity.id
_entity.type
_entity.pdbx_description
1 polymer ?
#
loop_
_entity_poly.entity_id
_entity_poly.type
_entity_poly.pdbx_seq_one_letter_code
_entity_poly.pdbx_strand_id
1 'polypeptide(L)'
;MNKINYKIKKFYKTLPTPEFHKRFYNWDIVQGYCKECSRYNSNYSCSPLDINVKDYILNFDYIDIIVTQLIFEKEDYSNEYSKEELNNLLNETFFKEKQKVVDKVIADESNYTKAQSLSGPCNYCAHNCKEIYDKCIHPEIRRYSLASLGIDSRKILKDLFDIELLLINGKLPKYLNNITSILYTK
;
A
#
# COMPACT_ATOMS: atom_id res chain seq x y z
N MET A 1 21.55 -4.16 17.87
CA MET A 1 20.09 -3.98 17.99
C MET A 1 19.48 -5.33 18.33
N ASN A 2 18.61 -5.41 19.33
CA ASN A 2 17.97 -6.67 19.69
C ASN A 2 17.08 -7.11 18.52
N LYS A 3 17.32 -8.32 18.02
CA LYS A 3 16.57 -8.92 16.93
C LYS A 3 15.13 -9.16 17.42
N ILE A 4 14.19 -8.34 16.97
CA ILE A 4 12.76 -8.52 17.28
C ILE A 4 12.21 -9.70 16.51
N ASN A 5 11.43 -10.53 17.20
CA ASN A 5 10.75 -11.67 16.61
C ASN A 5 9.33 -11.26 16.23
N TYR A 6 8.89 -11.68 15.05
CA TYR A 6 7.52 -11.43 14.59
C TYR A 6 7.02 -12.62 13.78
N LYS A 7 5.71 -12.83 13.82
CA LYS A 7 5.02 -13.85 13.02
C LYS A 7 4.37 -13.19 11.81
N ILE A 8 4.44 -13.84 10.65
CA ILE A 8 3.79 -13.37 9.43
C ILE A 8 2.53 -14.20 9.20
N LYS A 9 1.40 -13.52 9.01
CA LYS A 9 0.18 -14.12 8.43
C LYS A 9 -0.11 -13.46 7.10
N LYS A 10 -0.52 -14.26 6.11
CA LYS A 10 -0.92 -13.76 4.80
C LYS A 10 -2.38 -14.12 4.53
N PHE A 11 -3.12 -13.16 4.03
CA PHE A 11 -4.51 -13.31 3.64
C PHE A 11 -4.67 -12.88 2.19
N TYR A 12 -5.58 -13.55 1.48
CA TYR A 12 -5.79 -13.40 0.06
C TYR A 12 -7.27 -13.27 -0.24
N LYS A 13 -7.63 -12.33 -1.11
CA LYS A 13 -8.98 -12.21 -1.64
C LYS A 13 -8.92 -11.72 -3.08
N THR A 14 -9.65 -12.38 -3.97
CA THR A 14 -9.87 -11.91 -5.35
C THR A 14 -11.27 -11.34 -5.45
N LEU A 15 -11.42 -10.20 -6.13
CA LEU A 15 -12.70 -9.58 -6.42
C LEU A 15 -12.76 -9.12 -7.89
N PRO A 16 -13.95 -9.14 -8.53
CA PRO A 16 -14.17 -8.39 -9.76
C PRO A 16 -13.95 -6.89 -9.51
N THR A 17 -13.29 -6.18 -10.43
CA THR A 17 -13.02 -4.74 -10.23
C THR A 17 -14.28 -3.87 -10.09
N PRO A 18 -15.44 -4.16 -10.71
CA PRO A 18 -16.66 -3.38 -10.45
C PRO A 18 -17.14 -3.51 -9.00
N GLU A 19 -17.04 -4.71 -8.43
CA GLU A 19 -17.40 -4.96 -7.04
C GLU A 19 -16.40 -4.26 -6.09
N PHE A 20 -15.11 -4.43 -6.35
CA PHE A 20 -14.04 -3.80 -5.58
C PHE A 20 -14.18 -2.28 -5.54
N HIS A 21 -14.29 -1.64 -6.71
CA HIS A 21 -14.46 -0.19 -6.80
C HIS A 21 -15.71 0.27 -6.04
N LYS A 22 -16.87 -0.39 -6.27
CA LYS A 22 -18.12 -0.03 -5.59
C LYS A 22 -18.01 -0.10 -4.07
N ARG A 23 -17.29 -1.09 -3.53
CA ARG A 23 -17.22 -1.34 -2.09
C ARG A 23 -16.18 -0.48 -1.38
N PHE A 24 -15.04 -0.21 -2.03
CA PHE A 24 -13.85 0.33 -1.34
C PHE A 24 -13.39 1.69 -1.84
N TYR A 25 -13.96 2.21 -2.93
CA TYR A 25 -13.71 3.59 -3.34
C TYR A 25 -14.38 4.59 -2.39
N ASN A 26 -13.59 5.47 -1.79
CA ASN A 26 -14.05 6.55 -0.93
C ASN A 26 -13.10 7.75 -1.03
N TRP A 27 -13.31 8.58 -2.05
CA TRP A 27 -12.40 9.67 -2.38
C TRP A 27 -12.26 10.68 -1.24
N ASP A 28 -13.36 11.18 -0.69
CA ASP A 28 -13.31 12.29 0.27
C ASP A 28 -12.58 11.91 1.56
N ILE A 29 -12.88 10.72 2.11
CA ILE A 29 -12.20 10.22 3.31
C ILE A 29 -10.71 10.02 3.03
N VAL A 30 -10.38 9.35 1.92
CA VAL A 30 -8.99 9.01 1.61
C VAL A 30 -8.17 10.27 1.28
N GLN A 31 -8.74 11.24 0.56
CA GLN A 31 -8.08 12.51 0.26
C GLN A 31 -7.86 13.37 1.50
N GLY A 32 -8.73 13.28 2.52
CA GLY A 32 -8.47 13.87 3.83
C GLY A 32 -7.12 13.42 4.38
N TYR A 33 -6.89 12.11 4.44
CA TYR A 33 -5.61 11.54 4.91
C TYR A 33 -4.45 11.79 3.95
N CYS A 34 -4.67 11.75 2.63
CA CYS A 34 -3.61 12.00 1.66
C CYS A 34 -3.06 13.41 1.76
N LYS A 35 -3.88 14.43 2.03
CA LYS A 35 -3.44 15.83 2.17
C LYS A 35 -2.55 16.07 3.40
N GLU A 36 -2.63 15.23 4.42
CA GLU A 36 -1.76 15.26 5.60
C GLU A 36 -0.42 14.53 5.35
N CYS A 37 -0.31 13.77 4.27
CA CYS A 37 0.92 13.06 3.92
C CYS A 37 1.94 14.01 3.28
N SER A 38 3.20 13.95 3.73
CA SER A 38 4.31 14.72 3.15
C SER A 38 4.58 14.46 1.67
N ARG A 39 4.00 13.39 1.11
CA ARG A 39 4.12 13.01 -0.32
C ARG A 39 2.97 13.51 -1.18
N TYR A 40 1.98 14.18 -0.58
CA TYR A 40 0.86 14.74 -1.32
C TYR A 40 1.36 15.67 -2.42
N ASN A 41 0.85 15.46 -3.64
CA ASN A 41 1.22 16.20 -4.84
C ASN A 41 2.73 16.27 -5.16
N SER A 42 3.57 15.41 -4.56
CA SER A 42 5.02 15.49 -4.75
C SER A 42 5.50 14.75 -6.01
N ASN A 43 4.74 13.74 -6.43
CA ASN A 43 5.11 12.85 -7.53
C ASN A 43 3.88 12.37 -8.31
N TYR A 44 4.12 11.69 -9.43
CA TYR A 44 3.08 11.19 -10.35
C TYR A 44 2.36 9.90 -9.93
N SER A 45 2.67 9.35 -8.75
CA SER A 45 2.02 8.18 -8.14
C SER A 45 1.14 8.56 -6.94
N CYS A 46 1.40 9.69 -6.29
CA CYS A 46 0.62 10.20 -5.16
C CYS A 46 -0.51 11.14 -5.62
N SER A 47 -1.62 11.17 -4.88
CA SER A 47 -2.72 12.10 -5.14
C SER A 47 -2.26 13.57 -5.07
N PRO A 48 -2.91 14.48 -5.83
CA PRO A 48 -3.95 14.20 -6.83
C PRO A 48 -3.36 13.55 -8.09
N LEU A 49 -4.17 12.69 -8.71
CA LEU A 49 -3.81 11.98 -9.94
C LEU A 49 -4.49 12.63 -11.14
N ASP A 50 -3.75 12.73 -12.24
CA ASP A 50 -4.27 13.21 -13.53
C ASP A 50 -4.79 12.04 -14.38
N ILE A 51 -5.73 11.26 -13.81
CA ILE A 51 -6.41 10.15 -14.47
C ILE A 51 -7.84 10.03 -13.96
N ASN A 52 -8.73 9.44 -14.76
CA ASN A 52 -10.00 8.93 -14.24
C ASN A 52 -9.75 7.61 -13.49
N VAL A 53 -9.80 7.68 -12.16
CA VAL A 53 -9.54 6.54 -11.26
C VAL A 53 -10.51 5.38 -11.49
N LYS A 54 -11.80 5.68 -11.71
CA LYS A 54 -12.81 4.66 -11.95
C LYS A 54 -12.52 3.93 -13.25
N ASP A 55 -12.32 4.68 -14.33
CA ASP A 55 -12.02 4.09 -15.63
C ASP A 55 -10.71 3.29 -15.58
N TYR A 56 -9.70 3.78 -14.87
CA TYR A 56 -8.43 3.07 -14.67
C TYR A 56 -8.64 1.70 -14.00
N ILE A 57 -9.40 1.64 -12.91
CA ILE A 57 -9.65 0.39 -12.16
C ILE A 57 -10.54 -0.56 -12.97
N LEU A 58 -11.62 -0.06 -13.58
CA LEU A 58 -12.60 -0.88 -14.31
C LEU A 58 -12.10 -1.37 -15.66
N ASN A 59 -10.94 -0.90 -16.11
CA ASN A 59 -10.26 -1.38 -17.31
C ASN A 59 -9.48 -2.71 -17.07
N PHE A 60 -9.68 -3.33 -15.91
CA PHE A 60 -9.19 -4.67 -15.56
C PHE A 60 -10.37 -5.51 -15.06
N ASP A 61 -10.30 -6.83 -15.19
CA ASP A 61 -11.41 -7.71 -14.80
C ASP A 61 -11.43 -7.97 -13.29
N TYR A 62 -10.25 -8.22 -12.72
CA TYR A 62 -10.08 -8.66 -11.34
C TYR A 62 -9.02 -7.84 -10.60
N ILE A 63 -9.10 -7.89 -9.28
CA ILE A 63 -8.05 -7.50 -8.36
C ILE A 63 -7.78 -8.62 -7.37
N ASP A 64 -6.51 -8.98 -7.21
CA ASP A 64 -6.06 -9.79 -6.07
C ASP A 64 -5.55 -8.86 -4.97
N ILE A 65 -6.08 -9.04 -3.76
CA ILE A 65 -5.74 -8.29 -2.56
C ILE A 65 -4.95 -9.22 -1.63
N ILE A 66 -3.74 -8.79 -1.27
CA ILE A 66 -2.82 -9.55 -0.44
C ILE A 66 -2.53 -8.74 0.81
N VAL A 67 -3.01 -9.22 1.96
CA VAL A 67 -2.69 -8.63 3.26
C VAL A 67 -1.56 -9.43 3.90
N THR A 68 -0.44 -8.79 4.16
CA THR A 68 0.67 -9.34 4.95
C THR A 68 0.65 -8.70 6.32
N GLN A 69 0.26 -9.47 7.33
CA GLN A 69 0.18 -9.04 8.71
C GLN A 69 1.43 -9.50 9.47
N LEU A 70 2.14 -8.56 10.06
CA LEU A 70 3.26 -8.81 10.98
C LEU A 70 2.74 -8.69 12.40
N ILE A 71 2.83 -9.76 13.17
CA ILE A 71 2.36 -9.84 14.56
C ILE A 71 3.59 -9.83 15.47
N PHE A 72 3.64 -8.88 16.38
CA PHE A 72 4.74 -8.71 17.34
C PHE A 72 4.40 -9.37 18.67
N GLU A 73 5.41 -9.84 19.39
CA GLU A 73 5.22 -10.40 20.73
C GLU A 73 4.91 -9.27 21.74
N LYS A 74 4.28 -9.63 22.87
CA LYS A 74 3.79 -8.64 23.84
C LYS A 74 4.90 -7.79 24.41
N GLU A 75 6.05 -8.39 24.63
CA GLU A 75 7.24 -7.74 25.15
C GLU A 75 7.68 -6.62 24.22
N ASP A 76 7.59 -6.81 22.89
CA ASP A 76 8.03 -5.83 21.90
C ASP A 76 7.10 -4.61 21.83
N TYR A 77 5.79 -4.82 21.70
CA TYR A 77 4.85 -3.68 21.59
C TYR A 77 4.54 -3.00 22.92
N SER A 78 4.96 -3.60 24.05
CA SER A 78 4.89 -2.97 25.38
C SER A 78 6.12 -2.10 25.69
N ASN A 79 7.20 -2.24 24.92
CA ASN A 79 8.41 -1.42 25.09
C ASN A 79 8.20 0.02 24.60
N GLU A 80 9.01 0.92 25.15
CA GLU A 80 9.12 2.28 24.65
C GLU A 80 10.33 2.40 23.73
N TYR A 81 10.12 3.01 22.58
CA TYR A 81 11.15 3.26 21.58
C TYR A 81 11.25 4.76 21.36
N SER A 82 12.48 5.27 21.22
CA SER A 82 12.68 6.56 20.59
C SER A 82 12.17 6.52 19.14
N LYS A 83 11.95 7.70 18.56
CA LYS A 83 11.54 7.82 17.16
C LYS A 83 12.52 7.13 16.19
N GLU A 84 13.82 7.23 16.47
CA GLU A 84 14.86 6.61 15.67
C GLU A 84 14.85 5.08 15.78
N GLU A 85 14.77 4.55 17.01
CA GLU A 85 14.68 3.10 17.24
C GLU A 85 13.44 2.50 16.58
N LEU A 86 12.29 3.17 16.70
CA LEU A 86 11.06 2.72 16.06
C LEU A 86 11.18 2.72 14.53
N ASN A 87 11.78 3.77 13.94
CA ASN A 87 12.01 3.82 12.50
C ASN A 87 12.93 2.69 12.03
N ASN A 88 14.02 2.44 12.74
CA ASN A 88 14.95 1.36 12.40
C ASN A 88 14.27 -0.01 12.51
N LEU A 89 13.48 -0.24 13.57
CA LEU A 89 12.67 -1.44 13.74
C LEU A 89 11.71 -1.64 12.57
N LEU A 90 10.98 -0.61 12.17
CA LEU A 90 10.04 -0.68 11.03
C LEU A 90 10.78 -0.98 9.71
N ASN A 91 11.98 -0.43 9.52
CA ASN A 91 12.81 -0.70 8.35
C ASN A 91 13.30 -2.16 8.30
N GLU A 92 13.76 -2.69 9.43
CA GLU A 92 14.27 -4.07 9.52
C GLU A 92 13.18 -5.14 9.49
N THR A 93 11.92 -4.77 9.79
CA THR A 93 10.77 -5.67 9.86
C THR A 93 9.75 -5.38 8.75
N PHE A 94 8.85 -4.42 8.97
CA PHE A 94 7.70 -4.14 8.11
C PHE A 94 8.07 -3.80 6.68
N PHE A 95 9.00 -2.87 6.46
CA PHE A 95 9.37 -2.46 5.10
C PHE A 95 10.12 -3.56 4.35
N LYS A 96 10.94 -4.35 5.05
CA LYS A 96 11.62 -5.51 4.46
C LYS A 96 10.63 -6.58 4.01
N GLU A 97 9.63 -6.92 4.84
CA GLU A 97 8.59 -7.88 4.45
C GLU A 97 7.66 -7.33 3.37
N LYS A 98 7.32 -6.04 3.41
CA LYS A 98 6.59 -5.36 2.34
C LYS A 98 7.33 -5.50 1.01
N GLN A 99 8.64 -5.23 0.98
CA GLN A 99 9.42 -5.26 -0.26
C GLN A 99 9.38 -6.64 -0.92
N LYS A 100 9.57 -7.73 -0.15
CA LYS A 100 9.48 -9.10 -0.68
C LYS A 100 8.14 -9.39 -1.37
N VAL A 101 7.04 -8.88 -0.81
CA VAL A 101 5.70 -9.08 -1.37
C VAL A 101 5.52 -8.21 -2.61
N VAL A 102 5.99 -6.97 -2.59
CA VAL A 102 5.95 -6.08 -3.76
C VAL A 102 6.73 -6.66 -4.94
N ASP A 103 7.95 -7.14 -4.72
CA ASP A 103 8.79 -7.72 -5.77
C ASP A 103 8.10 -8.94 -6.42
N LYS A 104 7.51 -9.80 -5.59
CA LYS A 104 6.75 -10.96 -6.08
C LYS A 104 5.54 -10.52 -6.93
N VAL A 105 4.74 -9.58 -6.44
CA VAL A 105 3.52 -9.14 -7.14
C VAL A 105 3.85 -8.43 -8.45
N ILE A 106 4.94 -7.68 -8.50
CA ILE A 106 5.44 -7.09 -9.76
C ILE A 106 5.85 -8.19 -10.74
N ALA A 107 6.58 -9.22 -10.28
CA ALA A 107 6.95 -10.34 -11.14
C ALA A 107 5.71 -11.09 -11.69
N ASP A 108 4.69 -11.26 -10.85
CA ASP A 108 3.43 -11.92 -11.20
C ASP A 108 2.62 -11.14 -12.27
N GLU A 109 2.90 -9.86 -12.54
CA GLU A 109 2.26 -9.10 -13.63
C GLU A 109 2.41 -9.78 -15.00
N SER A 110 3.56 -10.45 -15.23
CA SER A 110 3.87 -11.13 -16.49
C SER A 110 3.01 -12.38 -16.77
N ASN A 111 2.27 -12.87 -15.77
CA ASN A 111 1.41 -14.05 -15.90
C ASN A 111 0.03 -13.74 -16.51
N TYR A 112 -0.26 -12.46 -16.78
CA TYR A 112 -1.56 -12.00 -17.25
C TYR A 112 -1.43 -11.25 -18.58
N THR A 113 -2.48 -11.29 -19.39
CA THR A 113 -2.57 -10.52 -20.65
C THR A 113 -2.38 -9.03 -20.41
N LYS A 114 -2.90 -8.54 -19.28
CA LYS A 114 -2.76 -7.16 -18.83
C LYS A 114 -2.82 -7.13 -17.32
N ALA A 115 -1.83 -6.52 -16.66
CA ALA A 115 -1.81 -6.38 -15.22
C ALA A 115 -1.13 -5.11 -14.74
N GLN A 116 -1.47 -4.68 -13.52
CA GLN A 116 -0.77 -3.64 -12.78
C GLN A 116 -0.85 -3.88 -11.27
N SER A 117 0.31 -3.96 -10.63
CA SER A 117 0.42 -3.92 -9.18
C SER A 117 0.12 -2.54 -8.59
N LEU A 118 -0.52 -2.55 -7.44
CA LEU A 118 -0.80 -1.38 -6.60
C LEU A 118 0.08 -1.48 -5.36
N SER A 119 1.33 -1.04 -5.50
CA SER A 119 2.42 -1.28 -4.54
C SER A 119 3.08 -0.02 -3.99
N GLY A 120 2.53 1.16 -4.29
CA GLY A 120 3.15 2.45 -4.01
C GLY A 120 3.65 2.65 -2.56
N PRO A 121 4.38 3.74 -2.30
CA PRO A 121 4.62 4.87 -3.21
C PRO A 121 5.86 4.69 -4.11
N CYS A 122 5.94 5.50 -5.19
CA CYS A 122 7.04 5.48 -6.16
C CYS A 122 8.34 6.08 -5.59
N ASN A 123 9.49 5.39 -5.71
CA ASN A 123 10.78 5.87 -5.19
C ASN A 123 11.90 5.89 -6.25
N TYR A 124 11.56 5.91 -7.54
CA TYR A 124 12.54 5.78 -8.63
C TYR A 124 13.27 7.09 -9.00
N CYS A 125 12.66 8.24 -8.72
CA CYS A 125 13.22 9.57 -9.03
C CYS A 125 13.33 10.41 -7.76
N ALA A 126 13.64 11.70 -7.92
CA ALA A 126 13.48 12.70 -6.88
C ALA A 126 12.07 12.64 -6.27
N HIS A 127 11.97 12.81 -4.95
CA HIS A 127 10.72 12.71 -4.21
C HIS A 127 9.68 13.78 -4.62
N ASN A 128 10.15 14.92 -5.14
CA ASN A 128 9.40 16.05 -5.68
C ASN A 128 9.41 16.12 -7.22
N CYS A 129 9.45 14.97 -7.92
CA CYS A 129 9.61 14.94 -9.38
C CYS A 129 8.51 15.68 -10.18
N LYS A 130 7.36 15.99 -9.58
CA LYS A 130 6.34 16.87 -10.19
C LYS A 130 6.80 18.33 -10.35
N GLU A 131 7.75 18.79 -9.54
CA GLU A 131 8.33 20.13 -9.66
C GLU A 131 9.41 20.19 -10.75
N ILE A 132 9.92 19.03 -11.18
CA ILE A 132 11.07 18.91 -12.08
C ILE A 132 10.64 18.56 -13.51
N TYR A 133 9.61 17.73 -13.65
CA TYR A 133 9.13 17.24 -14.94
C TYR A 133 7.65 17.54 -15.09
N ASP A 134 7.20 17.85 -16.31
CA ASP A 134 5.77 18.07 -16.63
C ASP A 134 4.95 16.76 -16.66
N LYS A 135 5.63 15.61 -16.72
CA LYS A 135 5.01 14.28 -16.69
C LYS A 135 5.93 13.26 -16.04
N CYS A 136 5.37 12.10 -15.70
CA CYS A 136 6.19 10.97 -15.27
C CYS A 136 7.13 10.55 -16.40
N ILE A 137 8.44 10.52 -16.11
CA ILE A 137 9.47 10.06 -17.05
C ILE A 137 9.67 8.54 -17.03
N HIS A 138 9.02 7.83 -16.11
CA HIS A 138 9.05 6.37 -15.95
C HIS A 138 7.64 5.77 -15.76
N PRO A 139 6.68 6.04 -16.67
CA PRO A 139 5.31 5.55 -16.54
C PRO A 139 5.21 4.01 -16.48
N GLU A 140 6.16 3.29 -17.09
CA GLU A 140 6.22 1.84 -17.20
C GLU A 140 6.52 1.12 -15.88
N ILE A 141 7.35 1.70 -15.01
CA ILE A 141 7.68 1.15 -13.69
C ILE A 141 6.95 1.87 -12.55
N ARG A 142 6.29 2.99 -12.82
CA ARG A 142 5.46 3.68 -11.82
C ARG A 142 4.33 2.75 -11.35
N ARG A 143 4.11 2.70 -10.03
CA ARG A 143 2.98 2.01 -9.41
C ARG A 143 2.20 2.99 -8.53
N TYR A 144 0.87 2.98 -8.63
CA TYR A 144 0.00 3.74 -7.75
C TYR A 144 -0.13 3.05 -6.38
N SER A 145 -0.57 3.78 -5.36
CA SER A 145 -1.03 3.17 -4.11
C SER A 145 -2.55 3.07 -4.12
N LEU A 146 -3.11 2.18 -3.30
CA LEU A 146 -4.55 2.13 -3.07
C LEU A 146 -5.11 3.50 -2.65
N ALA A 147 -4.41 4.16 -1.72
CA ALA A 147 -4.80 5.49 -1.25
C ALA A 147 -4.77 6.54 -2.36
N SER A 148 -3.78 6.50 -3.27
CA SER A 148 -3.73 7.50 -4.34
C SER A 148 -4.88 7.36 -5.35
N LEU A 149 -5.42 6.14 -5.47
CA LEU A 149 -6.64 5.81 -6.21
C LEU A 149 -7.93 5.99 -5.37
N GLY A 150 -7.87 6.64 -4.21
CA GLY A 150 -9.05 6.87 -3.37
C GLY A 150 -9.65 5.59 -2.76
N ILE A 151 -8.88 4.51 -2.66
CA ILE A 151 -9.35 3.25 -2.08
C ILE A 151 -9.09 3.26 -0.57
N ASP A 152 -10.14 2.96 0.19
CA ASP A 152 -10.11 2.89 1.66
C ASP A 152 -9.53 1.55 2.14
N SER A 153 -8.23 1.55 2.41
CA SER A 153 -7.51 0.41 2.98
C SER A 153 -8.03 -0.03 4.36
N ARG A 154 -8.56 0.88 5.18
CA ARG A 154 -9.13 0.53 6.49
C ARG A 154 -10.40 -0.30 6.29
N LYS A 155 -11.25 0.11 5.35
CA LYS A 155 -12.45 -0.63 4.98
C LYS A 155 -12.13 -2.00 4.37
N ILE A 156 -11.09 -2.10 3.53
CA ILE A 156 -10.61 -3.39 3.01
C ILE A 156 -10.24 -4.35 4.15
N LEU A 157 -9.41 -3.91 5.09
CA LEU A 157 -8.98 -4.75 6.22
C LEU A 157 -10.17 -5.22 7.05
N LYS A 158 -11.12 -4.32 7.34
CA LYS A 158 -12.29 -4.65 8.16
C LYS A 158 -13.26 -5.59 7.44
N ASP A 159 -13.70 -5.23 6.24
CA ASP A 159 -14.79 -5.94 5.57
C ASP A 159 -14.37 -7.29 4.98
N LEU A 160 -13.10 -7.45 4.55
CA LEU A 160 -12.64 -8.67 3.90
C LEU A 160 -11.91 -9.63 4.84
N PHE A 161 -11.31 -9.12 5.91
CA PHE A 161 -10.39 -9.90 6.74
C PHE A 161 -10.68 -9.79 8.24
N ASP A 162 -11.66 -8.97 8.65
CA ASP A 162 -11.96 -8.65 10.06
C ASP A 162 -10.73 -8.15 10.84
N ILE A 163 -9.89 -7.36 10.18
CA ILE A 163 -8.67 -6.77 10.75
C ILE A 163 -8.91 -5.28 11.01
N GLU A 164 -8.69 -4.83 12.25
CA GLU A 164 -8.67 -3.40 12.56
C GLU A 164 -7.31 -2.77 12.20
N LEU A 165 -7.34 -1.61 11.54
CA LEU A 165 -6.12 -0.85 11.25
C LEU A 165 -5.62 -0.16 12.53
N LEU A 166 -4.36 -0.42 12.89
CA LEU A 166 -3.69 0.22 14.02
C LEU A 166 -2.74 1.30 13.50
N LEU A 167 -2.80 2.48 14.11
CA LEU A 167 -1.90 3.59 13.81
C LEU A 167 -0.60 3.47 14.61
N ILE A 168 0.50 3.90 14.01
CA ILE A 168 1.80 4.02 14.69
C ILE A 168 1.87 5.41 15.33
N ASN A 169 1.34 5.54 16.54
CA ASN A 169 1.31 6.82 17.29
C ASN A 169 2.50 6.89 18.25
N GLY A 170 3.72 6.78 17.71
CA GLY A 170 4.96 6.79 18.50
C GLY A 170 5.25 5.51 19.28
N LYS A 171 4.42 4.47 19.12
CA LYS A 171 4.62 3.14 19.70
C LYS A 171 4.46 2.06 18.63
N LEU A 172 5.17 0.96 18.81
CA LEU A 172 4.99 -0.24 17.99
C LEU A 172 3.59 -0.82 18.27
N PRO A 173 2.71 -1.00 17.28
CA PRO A 173 1.42 -1.65 17.51
C PRO A 173 1.58 -3.18 17.61
N LYS A 174 0.59 -3.86 18.22
CA LYS A 174 0.54 -5.33 18.33
C LYS A 174 0.68 -6.06 16.98
N TYR A 175 0.26 -5.41 15.89
CA TYR A 175 0.51 -5.88 14.54
C TYR A 175 0.55 -4.71 13.55
N LEU A 176 1.18 -4.95 12.41
CA LEU A 176 1.16 -4.08 11.24
C LEU A 176 0.61 -4.84 10.04
N ASN A 177 -0.07 -4.13 9.15
CA ASN A 177 -0.65 -4.71 7.93
C ASN A 177 -0.10 -3.99 6.70
N ASN A 178 0.49 -4.73 5.79
CA ASN A 178 0.76 -4.27 4.43
C ASN A 178 -0.32 -4.81 3.50
N ILE A 179 -0.95 -3.93 2.73
CA ILE A 179 -1.87 -4.32 1.66
C ILE A 179 -1.15 -4.07 0.34
N THR A 180 -0.88 -5.13 -0.39
CA THR A 180 -0.43 -5.08 -1.79
C THR A 180 -1.55 -5.65 -2.65
N SER A 181 -1.70 -5.15 -3.86
CA SER A 181 -2.70 -5.68 -4.78
C SER A 181 -2.20 -5.73 -6.22
N ILE A 182 -2.87 -6.50 -7.06
CA ILE A 182 -2.64 -6.54 -8.51
C ILE A 182 -3.97 -6.54 -9.24
N LEU A 183 -4.16 -5.56 -10.12
CA LEU A 183 -5.25 -5.51 -11.09
C LEU A 183 -4.84 -6.35 -12.31
N TYR A 184 -5.75 -7.15 -12.88
CA TYR A 184 -5.45 -7.93 -14.07
C TYR A 184 -6.68 -8.29 -14.92
N THR A 185 -6.41 -8.59 -16.19
CA THR A 185 -7.32 -9.22 -17.17
C THR A 185 -6.68 -10.52 -17.62
N LYS A 186 -7.47 -11.60 -17.68
CA LYS A 186 -7.01 -12.91 -18.17
C LYS A 186 -7.14 -12.99 -19.67
#